data_AF-A0A2Z2MBJ5-F1
#
_entry.id   AF-A0A2Z2MBJ5-F1
#
_cell.length_a   1.000
_cell.length_b   1.000
_cell.length_c   1.000
_cell.angle_alpha   90.00
_cell.angle_beta   90.00
_cell.angle_gamma   90.00
#
_symmetry.space_group_name_H-M   'P 1'
#
loop_
_entity.id
_entity.type
_entity.pdbx_description
1 polymer ?
#
loop_
_entity_poly.entity_id
_entity_poly.type
_entity_poly.pdbx_seq_one_letter_code
_entity_poly.pdbx_strand_id
1 'polypeptide(L)'
;MEDILIPKERRDAVVLIGVDRGENVEFIKVYAVSEEKAKQTLEEFFSARGLFPGDYRLVSRGSEEVGERKAITTKSEASLSASLARLGLRLLSNGVLYLEGVERIYQFTLVSESLYRRITTEKEGDVKEEPIPEFEPLDVLSLGVDVLVENLRGIEVAELLPPNAVLLKEPPLEEVYELLETERDFPVVVETKDAGRYSSLDFPAVVRLPPLTVEEFAAELSERLGFVVEPERFLDYPPERLNLKNVDALAGLVKALMAQKRFSPEEALSLAVRLNLGGP
;
A
#
# COMPACT_ATOMS: atom_id res chain seq x y z
N MET A 1 -20.80 -22.01 -3.84
CA MET A 1 -19.83 -20.88 -3.91
C MET A 1 -19.90 -20.11 -5.24
N GLU A 2 -20.35 -20.70 -6.36
CA GLU A 2 -20.51 -19.99 -7.65
C GLU A 2 -21.69 -18.98 -7.70
N ASP A 3 -22.53 -18.96 -6.67
CA ASP A 3 -23.82 -18.25 -6.67
C ASP A 3 -23.71 -16.72 -6.60
N ILE A 4 -22.59 -16.17 -6.11
CA ILE A 4 -22.41 -14.72 -5.98
C ILE A 4 -22.10 -14.03 -7.31
N LEU A 5 -21.65 -14.77 -8.34
CA LEU A 5 -21.33 -14.23 -9.66
C LEU A 5 -22.50 -14.31 -10.64
N ILE A 6 -23.51 -15.12 -10.33
CA ILE A 6 -24.66 -15.36 -11.20
C ILE A 6 -25.69 -14.24 -11.01
N PRO A 7 -26.07 -13.52 -12.08
CA PRO A 7 -27.16 -12.56 -12.03
C PRO A 7 -28.49 -13.21 -11.65
N LYS A 8 -29.05 -12.84 -10.49
CA LYS A 8 -30.36 -13.33 -10.02
C LYS A 8 -31.10 -12.32 -9.15
N GLU A 9 -32.34 -12.66 -8.80
CA GLU A 9 -33.09 -11.92 -7.79
C GLU A 9 -32.54 -12.18 -6.38
N ARG A 10 -32.37 -11.11 -5.59
CA ARG A 10 -31.76 -11.13 -4.27
C ARG A 10 -32.58 -10.29 -3.30
N ARG A 11 -32.52 -10.63 -2.01
CA ARG A 11 -33.24 -9.94 -0.91
C ARG A 11 -32.33 -9.50 0.23
N ASP A 12 -31.08 -9.95 0.21
CA ASP A 12 -30.10 -9.77 1.26
C ASP A 12 -28.98 -8.81 0.84
N ALA A 13 -28.41 -9.02 -0.35
CA ALA A 13 -27.35 -8.17 -0.87
C ALA A 13 -27.26 -8.18 -2.40
N VAL A 14 -26.65 -7.16 -2.98
CA VAL A 14 -26.26 -7.10 -4.40
C VAL A 14 -24.91 -6.42 -4.53
N VAL A 15 -24.11 -6.91 -5.48
CA VAL A 15 -22.80 -6.35 -5.85
C VAL A 15 -22.93 -5.74 -7.24
N LEU A 16 -22.64 -4.44 -7.32
CA LEU A 16 -22.41 -3.76 -8.58
C LEU A 16 -20.92 -3.57 -8.79
N ILE A 17 -20.46 -3.78 -10.01
CA ILE A 17 -19.05 -3.61 -10.38
C ILE A 17 -18.90 -2.71 -11.59
N GLY A 18 -17.86 -1.90 -11.60
CA GLY A 18 -17.39 -1.19 -12.80
C GLY A 18 -16.20 -1.93 -13.37
N VAL A 19 -16.34 -2.40 -14.61
CA VAL A 19 -15.25 -3.10 -15.32
C VAL A 19 -14.69 -2.27 -16.46
N ASP A 20 -13.39 -2.34 -16.67
CA ASP A 20 -12.74 -1.68 -17.81
C ASP A 20 -12.90 -2.47 -19.12
N ARG A 21 -12.19 -2.06 -20.18
CA ARG A 21 -12.19 -2.76 -21.48
C ARG A 21 -11.48 -4.13 -21.44
N GLY A 22 -10.59 -4.34 -20.48
CA GLY A 22 -9.89 -5.60 -20.23
C GLY A 22 -10.63 -6.55 -19.30
N GLU A 23 -11.87 -6.21 -18.91
CA GLU A 23 -12.68 -6.92 -17.92
C GLU A 23 -12.11 -6.91 -16.49
N ASN A 24 -11.15 -6.03 -16.21
CA ASN A 24 -10.64 -5.80 -14.86
C ASN A 24 -11.70 -5.11 -14.01
N VAL A 25 -11.85 -5.54 -12.76
CA VAL A 25 -12.79 -4.95 -11.81
C VAL A 25 -12.14 -3.74 -11.14
N GLU A 26 -12.53 -2.54 -11.56
CA GLU A 26 -11.93 -1.28 -11.09
C GLU A 26 -12.78 -0.61 -10.00
N PHE A 27 -14.07 -0.96 -9.93
CA PHE A 27 -15.03 -0.39 -8.98
C PHE A 27 -15.92 -1.49 -8.42
N ILE A 28 -16.18 -1.47 -7.13
CA ILE A 28 -17.08 -2.41 -6.44
C ILE A 28 -17.98 -1.61 -5.51
N LYS A 29 -19.29 -1.79 -5.64
CA LYS A 29 -20.29 -1.25 -4.73
C LYS A 29 -21.19 -2.36 -4.23
N VAL A 30 -21.26 -2.52 -2.92
CA VAL A 30 -22.13 -3.51 -2.28
C VAL A 30 -23.29 -2.78 -1.62
N TYR A 31 -24.51 -3.24 -1.89
CA TYR A 31 -25.70 -2.89 -1.13
C TYR A 31 -26.19 -4.11 -0.38
N ALA A 32 -26.53 -3.95 0.88
CA ALA A 32 -27.06 -5.04 1.70
C ALA A 32 -28.02 -4.54 2.78
N VAL A 33 -28.83 -5.45 3.31
CA VAL A 33 -29.78 -5.16 4.40
C VAL A 33 -29.09 -4.87 5.75
N SER A 34 -27.82 -5.26 5.90
CA SER A 34 -27.01 -4.96 7.10
C SER A 34 -25.51 -4.85 6.77
N GLU A 35 -24.72 -4.30 7.68
CA GLU A 35 -23.26 -4.23 7.54
C GLU A 35 -22.62 -5.62 7.50
N GLU A 36 -23.09 -6.55 8.32
CA GLU A 36 -22.59 -7.93 8.35
C GLU A 36 -22.83 -8.63 7.01
N LYS A 37 -24.03 -8.45 6.44
CA LYS A 37 -24.33 -9.00 5.12
C LYS A 37 -23.52 -8.36 4.02
N ALA A 38 -23.23 -7.07 4.12
CA ALA A 38 -22.38 -6.40 3.16
C ALA A 38 -20.94 -6.95 3.20
N LYS A 39 -20.36 -7.13 4.39
CA LYS A 39 -19.01 -7.72 4.57
C LYS A 39 -18.94 -9.16 4.06
N GLN A 40 -19.88 -10.00 4.48
CA GLN A 40 -19.96 -11.40 4.01
C GLN A 40 -20.04 -11.45 2.48
N THR A 41 -20.90 -10.63 1.88
CA THR A 41 -21.09 -10.56 0.43
C THR A 41 -19.81 -10.16 -0.31
N LEU A 42 -19.04 -9.23 0.27
CA LEU A 42 -17.78 -8.79 -0.31
C LEU A 42 -16.71 -9.88 -0.25
N GLU A 43 -16.55 -10.54 0.89
CA GLU A 43 -15.60 -11.64 1.05
C GLU A 43 -15.90 -12.78 0.06
N GLU A 44 -17.17 -13.16 -0.07
CA GLU A 44 -17.62 -14.15 -1.05
C GLU A 44 -17.32 -13.69 -2.49
N PHE A 45 -17.55 -12.42 -2.80
CA PHE A 45 -17.27 -11.87 -4.13
C PHE A 45 -15.77 -11.86 -4.47
N PHE A 46 -14.92 -11.42 -3.54
CA PHE A 46 -13.46 -11.40 -3.70
C PHE A 46 -12.91 -12.80 -3.92
N SER A 47 -13.35 -13.75 -3.09
CA SER A 47 -12.96 -15.16 -3.23
C SER A 47 -13.40 -15.74 -4.59
N ALA A 48 -14.63 -15.47 -5.02
CA ALA A 48 -15.16 -16.00 -6.28
C ALA A 48 -14.50 -15.38 -7.53
N ARG A 49 -14.07 -14.11 -7.47
CA ARG A 49 -13.38 -13.43 -8.58
C ARG A 49 -11.86 -13.57 -8.55
N GLY A 50 -11.28 -14.13 -7.48
CA GLY A 50 -9.83 -14.18 -7.29
C GLY A 50 -9.21 -12.79 -7.12
N LEU A 51 -9.94 -11.87 -6.48
CA LEU A 51 -9.46 -10.51 -6.19
C LEU A 51 -8.79 -10.47 -4.81
N PHE A 52 -7.75 -9.66 -4.67
CA PHE A 52 -7.08 -9.44 -3.38
C PHE A 52 -7.59 -8.16 -2.72
N PRO A 53 -8.05 -8.21 -1.45
CA PRO A 53 -8.53 -7.02 -0.73
C PRO A 53 -7.55 -5.84 -0.69
N GLY A 54 -6.24 -6.12 -0.71
CA GLY A 54 -5.20 -5.10 -0.68
C GLY A 54 -5.12 -4.22 -1.94
N ASP A 55 -5.68 -4.67 -3.06
CA ASP A 55 -5.66 -3.93 -4.34
C ASP A 55 -6.76 -2.85 -4.41
N TYR A 56 -7.59 -2.76 -3.37
CA TYR A 56 -8.79 -1.94 -3.35
C TYR A 56 -8.85 -1.03 -2.13
N ARG A 57 -9.19 0.24 -2.39
CA ARG A 57 -9.39 1.27 -1.38
C ARG A 57 -10.86 1.47 -1.09
N LEU A 58 -11.24 1.40 0.18
CA LEU A 58 -12.57 1.80 0.64
C LEU A 58 -12.71 3.33 0.53
N VAL A 59 -13.63 3.80 -0.31
CA VAL A 59 -13.85 5.23 -0.58
C VAL A 59 -15.17 5.78 -0.02
N SER A 60 -16.12 4.90 0.30
CA SER A 60 -17.38 5.30 0.90
C SER A 60 -18.00 4.13 1.66
N ARG A 61 -18.66 4.44 2.78
CA ARG A 61 -19.50 3.51 3.55
C ARG A 61 -20.62 4.26 4.25
N GLY A 62 -21.74 3.61 4.50
CA GLY A 62 -22.81 4.18 5.32
C GLY A 62 -24.15 3.48 5.13
N SER A 63 -25.12 3.88 5.94
CA SER A 63 -26.52 3.48 5.79
C SER A 63 -27.33 4.57 5.13
N GLU A 64 -28.21 4.20 4.22
CA GLU A 64 -29.17 5.10 3.58
C GLU A 64 -30.60 4.58 3.72
N GLU A 65 -31.55 5.50 3.68
CA GLU A 65 -32.97 5.17 3.66
C GLU A 65 -33.39 4.71 2.27
N VAL A 66 -34.18 3.64 2.24
CA VAL A 66 -34.71 3.07 0.99
C VAL A 66 -35.66 4.05 0.31
N GLY A 67 -36.51 4.72 1.10
CA GLY A 67 -37.51 5.66 0.59
C GLY A 67 -38.49 4.96 -0.35
N GLU A 68 -38.73 5.55 -1.53
CA GLU A 68 -39.64 5.00 -2.53
C GLU A 68 -39.01 3.92 -3.44
N ARG A 69 -37.74 3.58 -3.21
CA ARG A 69 -37.02 2.61 -4.06
C ARG A 69 -37.59 1.21 -3.88
N LYS A 70 -38.05 0.60 -4.97
CA LYS A 70 -38.55 -0.80 -4.96
C LYS A 70 -37.43 -1.83 -5.06
N ALA A 71 -36.36 -1.50 -5.79
CA ALA A 71 -35.23 -2.38 -5.99
C ALA A 71 -33.96 -1.61 -6.35
N ILE A 72 -32.80 -2.17 -6.03
CA ILE A 72 -31.49 -1.73 -6.55
C ILE A 72 -31.13 -2.57 -7.77
N THR A 73 -30.90 -1.88 -8.88
CA THR A 73 -30.50 -2.43 -10.19
C THR A 73 -29.51 -1.49 -10.85
N THR A 74 -28.83 -1.95 -11.90
CA THR A 74 -28.03 -1.04 -12.75
C THR A 74 -28.86 0.09 -13.38
N LYS A 75 -30.17 -0.12 -13.56
CA LYS A 75 -31.10 0.91 -14.07
C LYS A 75 -31.48 1.95 -13.02
N SER A 76 -31.70 1.54 -11.77
CA SER A 76 -31.94 2.49 -10.66
C SER A 76 -30.69 3.29 -10.34
N GLU A 77 -29.51 2.70 -10.58
CA GLU A 77 -28.19 3.32 -10.45
C GLU A 77 -27.74 4.03 -11.73
N ALA A 78 -28.66 4.71 -12.44
CA ALA A 78 -28.36 5.37 -13.71
C ALA A 78 -27.30 6.47 -13.58
N SER A 79 -27.30 7.22 -12.48
CA SER A 79 -26.28 8.25 -12.20
C SER A 79 -24.89 7.63 -12.03
N LEU A 80 -24.80 6.55 -11.24
CA LEU A 80 -23.56 5.79 -11.06
C LEU A 80 -23.06 5.20 -12.38
N SER A 81 -23.96 4.60 -13.16
CA SER A 81 -23.65 4.06 -14.48
C SER A 81 -23.08 5.12 -15.42
N ALA A 82 -23.70 6.31 -15.46
CA ALA A 82 -23.21 7.43 -16.27
C ALA A 82 -21.85 7.95 -15.79
N SER A 83 -21.60 8.02 -14.48
CA SER A 83 -20.31 8.43 -13.93
C SER A 83 -19.19 7.44 -14.27
N LEU A 84 -19.45 6.14 -14.12
CA LEU A 84 -18.50 5.09 -14.47
C LEU A 84 -18.22 5.06 -15.98
N ALA A 85 -19.23 5.28 -16.82
CA ALA A 85 -19.06 5.34 -18.26
C ALA A 85 -18.10 6.45 -18.71
N ARG A 86 -18.09 7.61 -18.03
CA ARG A 86 -17.13 8.70 -18.30
C ARG A 86 -15.69 8.29 -18.04
N LEU A 87 -15.47 7.41 -17.06
CA LEU A 87 -14.17 6.84 -16.71
C LEU A 87 -13.78 5.65 -17.60
N GLY A 88 -14.60 5.34 -18.61
CA GLY A 88 -14.41 4.20 -19.50
C GLY A 88 -14.82 2.86 -18.89
N LEU A 89 -15.57 2.87 -17.78
CA LEU A 89 -16.01 1.67 -17.07
C LEU A 89 -17.46 1.32 -17.40
N ARG A 90 -17.73 0.02 -17.49
CA ARG A 90 -19.08 -0.53 -17.68
C ARG A 90 -19.62 -1.02 -16.35
N LEU A 91 -20.77 -0.49 -15.93
CA LEU A 91 -21.48 -0.97 -14.74
C LEU A 91 -22.17 -2.31 -15.02
N LEU A 92 -21.85 -3.31 -14.20
CA LEU A 92 -22.47 -4.63 -14.17
C LEU A 92 -23.01 -4.90 -12.76
N SER A 93 -23.93 -5.86 -12.63
CA SER A 93 -24.48 -6.29 -11.35
C SER A 93 -24.59 -7.80 -11.31
N ASN A 94 -24.40 -8.39 -10.12
CA ASN A 94 -24.69 -9.79 -9.87
C ASN A 94 -26.17 -10.08 -9.56
N GLY A 95 -27.06 -9.11 -9.77
CA GLY A 95 -28.49 -9.31 -9.57
C GLY A 95 -29.33 -8.07 -9.42
N VAL A 96 -30.55 -8.29 -8.93
CA VAL A 96 -31.52 -7.27 -8.53
C VAL A 96 -31.78 -7.44 -7.04
N LEU A 97 -31.55 -6.40 -6.23
CA LEU A 97 -31.89 -6.41 -4.81
C LEU A 97 -33.29 -5.81 -4.64
N TYR A 98 -34.27 -6.61 -4.23
CA TYR A 98 -35.60 -6.11 -3.87
C TYR A 98 -35.61 -5.56 -2.44
N LEU A 99 -36.30 -4.43 -2.24
CA LEU A 99 -36.29 -3.69 -0.99
C LEU A 99 -37.65 -3.72 -0.26
N GLU A 100 -38.54 -4.65 -0.63
CA GLU A 100 -39.84 -4.80 0.01
C GLU A 100 -39.69 -5.09 1.51
N GLY A 101 -40.22 -4.19 2.35
CA GLY A 101 -40.13 -4.31 3.82
C GLY A 101 -38.77 -3.93 4.42
N VAL A 102 -37.86 -3.34 3.63
CA VAL A 102 -36.56 -2.86 4.10
C VAL A 102 -36.61 -1.34 4.22
N GLU A 103 -36.40 -0.80 5.41
CA GLU A 103 -36.44 0.66 5.65
C GLU A 103 -35.10 1.33 5.34
N ARG A 104 -34.00 0.64 5.64
CA ARG A 104 -32.62 1.14 5.49
C ARG A 104 -31.74 0.05 4.87
N ILE A 105 -30.80 0.49 4.05
CA ILE A 105 -29.76 -0.38 3.49
C ILE A 105 -28.39 0.14 3.86
N TYR A 106 -27.45 -0.77 4.04
CA TYR A 106 -26.04 -0.46 4.19
C TYR A 106 -25.35 -0.55 2.84
N GLN A 107 -24.42 0.35 2.59
CA GLN A 107 -23.60 0.35 1.40
C GLN A 107 -22.15 0.62 1.73
N PHE A 108 -21.28 0.11 0.88
CA PHE A 108 -19.92 0.63 0.75
C PHE A 108 -19.41 0.47 -0.67
N THR A 109 -18.38 1.27 -0.95
CA THR A 109 -17.76 1.37 -2.26
C THR A 109 -16.27 1.22 -2.12
N LEU A 110 -15.71 0.33 -2.93
CA LEU A 110 -14.28 0.17 -3.13
C LEU A 110 -13.92 0.54 -4.57
N VAL A 111 -12.72 1.05 -4.74
CA VAL A 111 -12.09 1.30 -6.04
C VAL A 111 -10.71 0.67 -6.05
N SER A 112 -10.27 0.17 -7.19
CA SER A 112 -8.90 -0.28 -7.37
C SER A 112 -7.94 0.89 -7.14
N GLU A 113 -6.72 0.60 -6.71
CA GLU A 113 -5.65 1.61 -6.61
C GLU A 113 -5.38 2.30 -7.97
N SER A 114 -5.47 1.56 -9.07
CA SER A 114 -5.36 2.09 -10.44
C SER A 114 -6.46 3.10 -10.78
N LEU A 115 -7.73 2.78 -10.49
CA LEU A 115 -8.85 3.69 -10.74
C LEU A 115 -8.79 4.89 -9.81
N TYR A 116 -8.43 4.69 -8.54
CA TYR A 116 -8.28 5.77 -7.58
C TYR A 116 -7.29 6.80 -8.11
N ARG A 117 -6.09 6.36 -8.53
CA ARG A 117 -5.07 7.22 -9.14
C ARG A 117 -5.61 7.96 -10.36
N ARG A 118 -6.26 7.25 -11.29
CA ARG A 118 -6.86 7.88 -12.49
C ARG A 118 -7.89 8.95 -12.16
N ILE A 119 -8.78 8.70 -11.21
CA ILE A 119 -9.81 9.68 -10.80
C ILE A 119 -9.18 10.88 -10.10
N THR A 120 -8.15 10.67 -9.28
CA THR A 120 -7.43 11.78 -8.63
C THR A 120 -6.64 12.60 -9.63
N THR A 121 -6.07 11.99 -10.68
CA THR A 121 -5.34 12.69 -11.75
C THR A 121 -6.29 13.38 -12.75
N GLU A 122 -7.45 12.80 -13.11
CA GLU A 122 -8.41 13.41 -14.05
C GLU A 122 -9.23 14.56 -13.43
N LYS A 123 -9.29 14.67 -12.10
CA LYS A 123 -10.01 15.76 -11.38
C LYS A 123 -9.26 17.08 -11.32
N GLU A 124 -8.08 17.18 -11.91
CA GLU A 124 -7.21 18.37 -11.97
C GLU A 124 -7.73 19.47 -12.92
N GLY A 125 -8.98 19.39 -13.40
CA GLY A 125 -9.51 20.24 -14.47
C GLY A 125 -10.30 21.50 -14.09
N ASP A 126 -10.78 21.70 -12.85
CA ASP A 126 -11.70 22.84 -12.59
C ASP A 126 -11.72 23.42 -11.16
N VAL A 127 -10.66 23.23 -10.37
CA VAL A 127 -10.44 24.01 -9.14
C VAL A 127 -9.06 24.64 -9.23
N LYS A 128 -8.98 25.98 -9.15
CA LYS A 128 -7.72 26.67 -8.84
C LYS A 128 -7.34 26.35 -7.39
N GLU A 129 -6.87 25.14 -7.14
CA GLU A 129 -5.92 24.90 -6.06
C GLU A 129 -4.54 25.19 -6.65
N GLU A 130 -3.76 26.01 -5.95
CA GLU A 130 -2.35 26.18 -6.28
C GLU A 130 -1.71 24.79 -6.40
N PRO A 131 -0.81 24.56 -7.37
CA PRO A 131 -0.24 23.24 -7.60
C PRO A 131 0.29 22.72 -6.27
N ILE A 132 -0.32 21.63 -5.75
CA ILE A 132 0.28 20.89 -4.66
C ILE A 132 1.62 20.43 -5.24
N PRO A 133 2.76 20.91 -4.72
CA PRO A 133 4.05 20.50 -5.22
C PRO A 133 4.10 18.97 -5.20
N GLU A 134 4.73 18.35 -6.19
CA GLU A 134 5.14 16.96 -6.08
C GLU A 134 5.86 16.82 -4.73
N PHE A 135 5.21 16.19 -3.76
CA PHE A 135 5.69 16.06 -2.39
C PHE A 135 5.93 14.58 -2.16
N GLU A 136 7.16 14.16 -2.41
CA GLU A 136 7.63 12.82 -2.13
C GLU A 136 7.54 12.56 -0.61
N PRO A 137 7.33 11.32 -0.16
CA PRO A 137 7.26 11.02 1.28
C PRO A 137 8.48 11.50 2.08
N LEU A 138 9.65 11.60 1.43
CA LEU A 138 10.88 12.11 2.03
C LEU A 138 10.91 13.63 2.17
N ASP A 139 10.10 14.37 1.40
CA ASP A 139 10.05 15.83 1.48
C ASP A 139 9.52 16.31 2.84
N VAL A 140 8.80 15.45 3.57
CA VAL A 140 8.34 15.73 4.94
C VAL A 140 9.50 15.98 5.91
N LEU A 141 10.66 15.39 5.65
CA LEU A 141 11.87 15.57 6.47
C LEU A 141 12.36 17.02 6.40
N SER A 142 12.10 17.72 5.30
CA SER A 142 12.50 19.11 5.10
C SER A 142 11.58 20.14 5.80
N LEU A 143 10.39 19.71 6.26
CA LEU A 143 9.39 20.62 6.84
C LEU A 143 9.73 21.10 8.26
N GLY A 144 10.75 20.52 8.89
CA GLY A 144 11.15 20.90 10.25
C GLY A 144 10.13 20.51 11.31
N VAL A 145 9.38 19.43 11.08
CA VAL A 145 8.46 18.81 12.05
C VAL A 145 9.06 17.52 12.60
N ASP A 146 8.48 17.00 13.68
CA ASP A 146 8.87 15.69 14.20
C ASP A 146 8.42 14.58 13.26
N VAL A 147 9.30 13.63 12.95
CA VAL A 147 8.99 12.57 11.98
C VAL A 147 9.43 11.21 12.50
N LEU A 148 8.53 10.23 12.43
CA LEU A 148 8.89 8.82 12.59
C LEU A 148 9.17 8.22 11.21
N VAL A 149 10.37 7.70 11.00
CA VAL A 149 10.82 7.08 9.75
C VAL A 149 11.03 5.59 9.97
N GLU A 150 10.19 4.77 9.36
CA GLU A 150 10.40 3.33 9.24
C GLU A 150 11.29 3.05 8.02
N ASN A 151 12.59 2.84 8.25
CA ASN A 151 13.58 2.72 7.18
C ASN A 151 13.98 1.26 6.92
N LEU A 152 13.09 0.51 6.27
CA LEU A 152 13.39 -0.85 5.81
C LEU A 152 14.24 -0.86 4.54
N ARG A 153 14.20 0.22 3.74
CA ARG A 153 15.00 0.37 2.50
C ARG A 153 16.50 0.56 2.77
N GLY A 154 16.86 1.12 3.93
CA GLY A 154 18.25 1.38 4.34
C GLY A 154 18.86 2.63 3.71
N ILE A 155 18.06 3.63 3.34
CA ILE A 155 18.51 4.93 2.82
C ILE A 155 19.21 5.73 3.94
N GLU A 156 20.18 6.60 3.61
CA GLU A 156 20.77 7.50 4.60
C GLU A 156 19.88 8.72 4.84
N VAL A 157 19.08 8.66 5.91
CA VAL A 157 18.11 9.71 6.28
C VAL A 157 18.83 11.01 6.67
N ALA A 158 20.02 10.93 7.26
CA ALA A 158 20.75 12.09 7.79
C ALA A 158 21.04 13.16 6.72
N GLU A 159 21.21 12.77 5.47
CA GLU A 159 21.49 13.68 4.35
C GLU A 159 20.28 14.51 3.92
N LEU A 160 19.08 14.13 4.36
CA LEU A 160 17.80 14.74 3.98
C LEU A 160 17.24 15.68 5.06
N LEU A 161 17.92 15.78 6.20
CA LEU A 161 17.43 16.52 7.35
C LEU A 161 17.85 17.99 7.33
N PRO A 162 17.03 18.91 7.87
CA PRO A 162 17.44 20.28 8.06
C PRO A 162 18.57 20.36 9.09
N PRO A 163 19.44 21.39 9.04
CA PRO A 163 20.67 21.46 9.84
C PRO A 163 20.47 21.43 11.36
N ASN A 164 19.29 21.83 11.84
CA ASN A 164 18.93 21.86 13.25
C ASN A 164 18.18 20.60 13.71
N ALA A 165 17.85 19.65 12.83
CA ALA A 165 17.16 18.43 13.22
C ALA A 165 18.04 17.49 14.05
N VAL A 166 17.41 16.82 15.01
CA VAL A 166 18.04 15.74 15.76
C VAL A 166 17.57 14.40 15.20
N LEU A 167 18.50 13.62 14.64
CA LEU A 167 18.25 12.25 14.20
C LEU A 167 18.56 11.26 15.32
N LEU A 168 17.57 10.47 15.71
CA LEU A 168 17.73 9.36 16.64
C LEU A 168 17.55 8.04 15.88
N LYS A 169 18.56 7.17 15.90
CA LYS A 169 18.51 5.85 15.24
C LYS A 169 18.24 4.77 16.29
N GLU A 170 17.10 4.09 16.18
CA GLU A 170 16.63 3.06 17.13
C GLU A 170 16.63 3.47 18.62
N PRO A 171 16.18 4.69 18.98
CA PRO A 171 16.20 5.14 20.38
C PRO A 171 15.30 4.28 21.30
N PRO A 172 15.51 4.30 22.62
CA PRO A 172 14.52 3.90 23.61
C PRO A 172 13.23 4.71 23.48
N LEU A 173 12.07 4.08 23.70
CA LEU A 173 10.77 4.76 23.66
C LEU A 173 10.70 5.92 24.67
N GLU A 174 11.25 5.70 25.87
CA GLU A 174 11.30 6.66 26.97
C GLU A 174 12.07 7.93 26.58
N GLU A 175 13.22 7.78 25.91
CA GLU A 175 14.03 8.92 25.43
C GLU A 175 13.26 9.77 24.41
N VAL A 176 12.55 9.12 23.49
CA VAL A 176 11.73 9.84 22.51
C VAL A 176 10.56 10.56 23.20
N TYR A 177 9.89 9.91 24.15
CA TYR A 177 8.79 10.52 24.90
C TYR A 177 9.24 11.78 25.66
N GLU A 178 10.33 11.70 26.43
CA GLU A 178 10.89 12.84 27.17
C GLU A 178 11.26 14.00 26.24
N LEU A 179 11.85 13.67 25.09
CA LEU A 179 12.19 14.67 24.09
C LEU A 179 10.93 15.34 23.53
N LEU A 180 9.91 14.59 23.12
CA LEU A 180 8.68 15.12 22.51
C LEU A 180 7.87 16.02 23.49
N GLU A 181 7.93 15.74 24.79
CA GLU A 181 7.24 16.53 25.83
C GLU A 181 8.01 17.81 26.24
N THR A 182 9.29 17.92 25.87
CA THR A 182 10.11 19.07 26.23
C THR A 182 9.94 20.21 25.21
N GLU A 183 9.74 21.43 25.69
CA GLU A 183 9.73 22.62 24.82
C GLU A 183 11.10 22.82 24.16
N ARG A 184 11.11 22.79 22.82
CA ARG A 184 12.32 22.75 22.00
C ARG A 184 12.14 23.52 20.70
N ASP A 185 13.26 23.96 20.12
CA ASP A 185 13.35 24.72 18.87
C ASP A 185 13.92 23.90 17.69
N PHE A 186 14.03 22.58 17.88
CA PHE A 186 14.49 21.64 16.86
C PHE A 186 13.50 20.49 16.65
N PRO A 187 13.35 20.00 15.41
CA PRO A 187 12.59 18.79 15.12
C PRO A 187 13.37 17.53 15.51
N VAL A 188 12.65 16.52 15.97
CA VAL A 188 13.18 15.18 16.23
C VAL A 188 12.71 14.21 15.15
N VAL A 189 13.68 13.60 14.48
CA VAL A 189 13.46 12.54 13.51
C VAL A 189 13.91 11.22 14.11
N VAL A 190 13.00 10.27 14.21
CA VAL A 190 13.28 8.92 14.72
C VAL A 190 13.36 7.97 13.54
N GLU A 191 14.53 7.38 13.30
CA GLU A 191 14.72 6.30 12.33
C GLU A 191 14.65 4.95 13.05
N THR A 192 13.78 4.05 12.59
CA THR A 192 13.63 2.71 13.15
C THR A 192 13.27 1.69 12.06
N LYS A 193 13.47 0.40 12.36
CA LYS A 193 12.93 -0.72 11.58
C LYS A 193 11.57 -1.22 12.07
N ASP A 194 11.12 -0.76 13.24
CA ASP A 194 9.85 -1.17 13.85
C ASP A 194 9.08 0.07 14.33
N ALA A 195 8.28 0.67 13.45
CA ALA A 195 7.45 1.82 13.81
C ALA A 195 6.39 1.46 14.86
N GLY A 196 6.00 0.18 14.97
CA GLY A 196 5.02 -0.29 15.94
C GLY A 196 5.42 0.01 17.38
N ARG A 197 6.73 0.00 17.68
CA ARG A 197 7.30 0.35 18.98
C ARG A 197 6.92 1.76 19.46
N TYR A 198 6.68 2.68 18.54
CA TYR A 198 6.40 4.09 18.83
C TYR A 198 4.93 4.47 18.60
N SER A 199 4.04 3.48 18.41
CA SER A 199 2.61 3.70 18.13
C SER A 199 1.83 4.46 19.23
N SER A 200 2.42 4.59 20.42
CA SER A 200 1.86 5.37 21.54
C SER A 200 2.28 6.85 21.54
N LEU A 201 3.16 7.25 20.62
CA LEU A 201 3.66 8.62 20.50
C LEU A 201 2.99 9.35 19.34
N ASP A 202 2.66 10.62 19.55
CA ASP A 202 1.94 11.45 18.59
C ASP A 202 2.91 12.16 17.62
N PHE A 203 3.47 11.42 16.67
CA PHE A 203 4.23 12.02 15.58
C PHE A 203 3.30 12.71 14.56
N PRO A 204 3.57 13.96 14.15
CA PRO A 204 2.77 14.65 13.15
C PRO A 204 2.94 14.04 11.75
N ALA A 205 4.05 13.34 11.49
CA ALA A 205 4.28 12.60 10.26
C ALA A 205 4.96 11.25 10.52
N VAL A 206 4.54 10.25 9.74
CA VAL A 206 5.15 8.92 9.70
C VAL A 206 5.51 8.58 8.25
N VAL A 207 6.79 8.32 8.00
CA VAL A 207 7.32 7.93 6.68
C VAL A 207 7.66 6.45 6.72
N ARG A 208 7.18 5.69 5.74
CA ARG A 208 7.55 4.28 5.57
C ARG A 208 8.33 4.09 4.29
N LEU A 209 9.58 3.64 4.44
CA LEU A 209 10.46 3.30 3.33
C LEU A 209 10.50 1.76 3.23
N PRO A 210 9.74 1.16 2.31
CA PRO A 210 9.66 -0.30 2.20
C PRO A 210 11.02 -0.90 1.82
N PRO A 211 11.26 -2.18 2.16
CA PRO A 211 12.47 -2.87 1.69
C PRO A 211 12.53 -2.89 0.16
N LEU A 212 13.72 -3.13 -0.36
CA LEU A 212 13.93 -3.34 -1.79
C LEU A 212 13.19 -4.60 -2.25
N THR A 213 12.72 -4.60 -3.49
CA THR A 213 12.31 -5.87 -4.13
C THR A 213 13.55 -6.74 -4.37
N VAL A 214 13.32 -8.04 -4.62
CA VAL A 214 14.39 -8.99 -4.96
C VAL A 214 15.14 -8.53 -6.21
N GLU A 215 14.41 -8.00 -7.20
CA GLU A 215 14.94 -7.48 -8.44
C GLU A 215 15.76 -6.21 -8.22
N GLU A 216 15.24 -5.25 -7.45
CA GLU A 216 15.98 -4.04 -7.07
C GLU A 216 17.28 -4.41 -6.33
N PHE A 217 17.19 -5.31 -5.35
CA PHE A 217 18.33 -5.76 -4.57
C PHE A 217 19.42 -6.42 -5.43
N ALA A 218 19.01 -7.31 -6.34
CA ALA A 218 19.92 -7.99 -7.25
C ALA A 218 20.55 -7.02 -8.26
N ALA A 219 19.79 -6.04 -8.77
CA ALA A 219 20.29 -5.00 -9.66
C ALA A 219 21.34 -4.12 -8.97
N GLU A 220 21.03 -3.60 -7.78
CA GLU A 220 21.94 -2.78 -6.96
C GLU A 220 23.23 -3.53 -6.60
N LEU A 221 23.12 -4.83 -6.32
CA LEU A 221 24.27 -5.68 -6.04
C LEU A 221 25.11 -5.95 -7.30
N SER A 222 24.44 -6.19 -8.44
CA SER A 222 25.10 -6.38 -9.74
C SER A 222 25.95 -5.17 -10.11
N GLU A 223 25.40 -3.97 -9.94
CA GLU A 223 26.09 -2.71 -10.22
C GLU A 223 27.37 -2.59 -9.38
N ARG A 224 27.28 -2.84 -8.06
CA ARG A 224 28.44 -2.74 -7.16
C ARG A 224 29.50 -3.80 -7.41
N LEU A 225 29.12 -4.96 -7.93
CA LEU A 225 30.01 -6.09 -8.18
C LEU A 225 30.61 -6.09 -9.59
N GLY A 226 29.98 -5.41 -10.55
CA GLY A 226 30.41 -5.37 -11.95
C GLY A 226 30.12 -6.66 -12.71
N PHE A 227 29.22 -7.51 -12.21
CA PHE A 227 28.73 -8.70 -12.90
C PHE A 227 27.26 -8.95 -12.55
N VAL A 228 26.56 -9.70 -13.41
CA VAL A 228 25.12 -9.95 -13.27
C VAL A 228 24.87 -10.90 -12.09
N VAL A 229 23.96 -10.47 -11.21
CA VAL A 229 23.46 -11.25 -10.09
C VAL A 229 22.00 -11.58 -10.35
N GLU A 230 21.69 -12.88 -10.36
CA GLU A 230 20.33 -13.39 -10.61
C GLU A 230 19.41 -13.17 -9.38
N PRO A 231 18.21 -12.58 -9.54
CA PRO A 231 17.25 -12.34 -8.46
C PRO A 231 16.86 -13.61 -7.67
N GLU A 232 16.82 -14.77 -8.32
CA GLU A 232 16.39 -16.05 -7.74
C GLU A 232 17.20 -16.44 -6.49
N ARG A 233 18.42 -15.91 -6.35
CA ARG A 233 19.29 -16.13 -5.19
C ARG A 233 18.77 -15.50 -3.90
N PHE A 234 17.81 -14.58 -3.99
CA PHE A 234 17.28 -13.83 -2.85
C PHE A 234 15.78 -14.04 -2.63
N LEU A 235 15.14 -15.02 -3.28
CA LEU A 235 13.70 -15.28 -3.10
C LEU A 235 13.35 -15.62 -1.64
N ASP A 236 14.27 -16.28 -0.93
CA ASP A 236 14.12 -16.64 0.48
C ASP A 236 14.74 -15.61 1.45
N TYR A 237 15.19 -14.45 0.95
CA TYR A 237 15.71 -13.41 1.83
C TYR A 237 14.59 -12.80 2.65
N PRO A 238 14.77 -12.66 3.97
CA PRO A 238 13.77 -12.02 4.79
C PRO A 238 13.73 -10.51 4.44
N PRO A 239 12.54 -9.87 4.44
CA PRO A 239 12.37 -8.49 3.96
C PRO A 239 13.30 -7.48 4.65
N GLU A 240 13.57 -7.65 5.95
CA GLU A 240 14.45 -6.77 6.72
C GLU A 240 15.92 -6.79 6.26
N ARG A 241 16.30 -7.75 5.40
CA ARG A 241 17.63 -7.85 4.78
C ARG A 241 17.68 -7.37 3.34
N LEU A 242 16.52 -7.15 2.71
CA LEU A 242 16.45 -6.59 1.37
C LEU A 242 16.56 -5.06 1.45
N ASN A 243 17.77 -4.56 1.73
CA ASN A 243 18.02 -3.13 1.93
C ASN A 243 19.41 -2.73 1.42
N LEU A 244 19.58 -1.44 1.11
CA LEU A 244 20.82 -0.90 0.52
C LEU A 244 22.06 -1.15 1.41
N LYS A 245 21.93 -1.02 2.74
CA LYS A 245 23.02 -1.31 3.68
C LYS A 245 23.50 -2.77 3.56
N ASN A 246 22.57 -3.70 3.34
CA ASN A 246 22.91 -5.11 3.14
C ASN A 246 23.48 -5.40 1.75
N VAL A 247 23.06 -4.65 0.73
CA VAL A 247 23.71 -4.68 -0.60
C VAL A 247 25.19 -4.31 -0.45
N ASP A 248 25.50 -3.21 0.25
CA ASP A 248 26.88 -2.77 0.46
C ASP A 248 27.70 -3.80 1.24
N ALA A 249 27.12 -4.37 2.31
CA ALA A 249 27.76 -5.41 3.11
C ALA A 249 28.07 -6.68 2.30
N LEU A 250 27.11 -7.16 1.50
CA LEU A 250 27.31 -8.31 0.62
C LEU A 250 28.34 -8.01 -0.46
N ALA A 251 28.29 -6.84 -1.09
CA ALA A 251 29.25 -6.45 -2.10
C ALA A 251 30.68 -6.42 -1.53
N GLY A 252 30.85 -5.88 -0.32
CA GLY A 252 32.11 -5.89 0.41
C GLY A 252 32.61 -7.31 0.70
N LEU A 253 31.72 -8.19 1.17
CA LEU A 253 32.04 -9.58 1.48
C LEU A 253 32.48 -10.37 0.23
N VAL A 254 31.74 -10.26 -0.87
CA VAL A 254 32.08 -10.90 -2.15
C VAL A 254 33.46 -10.42 -2.64
N LYS A 255 33.71 -9.10 -2.64
CA LYS A 255 35.00 -8.53 -3.05
C LYS A 255 36.14 -9.05 -2.16
N ALA A 256 35.93 -9.15 -0.85
CA ALA A 256 36.92 -9.69 0.08
C ALA A 256 37.21 -11.17 -0.18
N LEU A 257 36.18 -11.98 -0.45
CA LEU A 257 36.30 -13.40 -0.80
C LEU A 257 37.08 -13.60 -2.11
N MET A 258 36.77 -12.82 -3.13
CA MET A 258 37.50 -12.85 -4.41
C MET A 258 38.97 -12.43 -4.23
N ALA A 259 39.24 -11.36 -3.48
CA ALA A 259 40.60 -10.84 -3.31
C ALA A 259 41.48 -11.74 -2.42
N GLN A 260 40.96 -12.22 -1.30
CA GLN A 260 41.76 -12.92 -0.29
C GLN A 260 41.79 -14.44 -0.48
N LYS A 261 40.71 -15.02 -0.99
CA LYS A 261 40.57 -16.48 -1.16
C LYS A 261 40.60 -16.92 -2.62
N ARG A 262 40.64 -15.97 -3.57
CA ARG A 262 40.67 -16.22 -5.02
C ARG A 262 39.49 -17.05 -5.52
N PHE A 263 38.34 -16.93 -4.85
CA PHE A 263 37.11 -17.54 -5.33
C PHE A 263 36.67 -16.88 -6.64
N SER A 264 36.02 -17.66 -7.51
CA SER A 264 35.32 -17.12 -8.67
C SER A 264 34.14 -16.23 -8.22
N PRO A 265 33.63 -15.33 -9.09
CA PRO A 265 32.47 -14.49 -8.77
C PRO A 265 31.27 -15.27 -8.23
N GLU A 266 30.96 -16.41 -8.84
CA GLU A 266 29.82 -17.25 -8.44
C GLU A 266 30.04 -17.94 -7.08
N GLU A 267 31.23 -18.50 -6.84
CA GLU A 267 31.57 -19.13 -5.56
C GLU A 267 31.57 -18.10 -4.42
N ALA A 268 32.14 -16.93 -4.67
CA ALA A 268 32.18 -15.83 -3.70
C ALA A 268 30.79 -15.33 -3.36
N LEU A 269 29.91 -15.15 -4.37
CA LEU A 269 28.54 -14.73 -4.17
C LEU A 269 27.73 -15.76 -3.38
N SER A 270 27.80 -17.04 -3.78
CA SER A 270 27.08 -18.12 -3.09
C SER A 270 27.48 -18.24 -1.62
N LEU A 271 28.79 -18.17 -1.35
CA LEU A 271 29.31 -18.20 0.01
C LEU A 271 28.93 -16.94 0.80
N ALA A 272 29.01 -15.76 0.19
CA ALA A 272 28.64 -14.50 0.82
C ALA A 272 27.16 -14.47 1.22
N VAL A 273 26.28 -14.94 0.33
CA VAL A 273 24.84 -15.07 0.59
C VAL A 273 24.57 -15.98 1.79
N ARG A 274 25.23 -17.15 1.84
CA ARG A 274 25.07 -18.11 2.93
C ARG A 274 25.55 -17.54 4.27
N LEU A 275 26.74 -16.93 4.27
CA LEU A 275 27.32 -16.30 5.46
C LEU A 275 26.49 -15.11 5.94
N ASN A 276 25.96 -14.31 5.01
CA ASN A 276 25.11 -13.19 5.34
C ASN A 276 23.90 -13.67 6.14
N LEU A 277 23.16 -14.66 5.62
CA LEU A 277 21.97 -15.25 6.27
C LEU A 277 22.24 -15.93 7.62
N GLY A 278 23.49 -16.02 8.08
CA GLY A 278 23.86 -16.67 9.34
C GLY A 278 23.97 -18.19 9.22
N GLY A 279 24.10 -18.71 8.00
CA GLY A 279 24.41 -20.13 7.79
C GLY A 279 25.86 -20.46 8.18
N PRO A 280 26.15 -21.72 8.58
CA PRO A 280 27.50 -22.18 8.87
C PRO A 280 28.46 -22.14 7.65
#